data_AF-A0A292QPC5-F1
#
_entry.id   AF-A0A292QPC5-F1
#
_cell.length_a   1.000
_cell.length_b   1.000
_cell.length_c   1.000
_cell.angle_alpha   90.00
_cell.angle_beta   90.00
_cell.angle_gamma   90.00
#
_symmetry.space_group_name_H-M   'P 1'
#
loop_
_entity.id
_entity.type
_entity.pdbx_description
1 polymer ?
#
loop_
_entity_poly.entity_id
_entity_poly.type
_entity_poly.pdbx_seq_one_letter_code
_entity_poly.pdbx_strand_id
1 'polypeptide(L)' 'MNDEYKLETENLKEQIKYLSALQGITMSKLKDEVNSKFNKTDSVRNLGNKLRNKTFRVSELAEILDILGYEIILRKK' A
#
# COMPACT_ATOMS: atom_id res chain seq x y z
N MET A 1 -12.01 -11.59 9.89
CA MET A 1 -11.46 -12.51 8.88
C MET A 1 -9.97 -12.22 8.86
N ASN A 2 -9.14 -13.16 9.31
CA ASN A 2 -7.68 -12.95 9.40
C ASN A 2 -7.07 -13.37 8.07
N ASP A 3 -7.34 -12.58 7.03
CA ASP A 3 -6.85 -12.88 5.69
C ASP A 3 -5.38 -12.49 5.59
N GLU A 4 -4.54 -13.46 5.22
CA GLU A 4 -3.11 -13.28 5.08
C GLU A 4 -2.74 -13.25 3.60
N TYR A 5 -2.15 -12.15 3.17
CA TYR A 5 -1.72 -11.97 1.78
C TYR A 5 -0.21 -11.96 1.70
N LYS A 6 0.34 -12.86 0.88
CA LYS A 6 1.75 -12.81 0.54
C LYS A 6 1.98 -11.74 -0.53
N LEU A 7 2.70 -10.68 -0.16
CA LEU A 7 3.10 -9.66 -1.11
C LEU A 7 4.26 -10.15 -1.99
N GLU A 8 4.17 -9.89 -3.28
CA GLU A 8 5.21 -10.20 -4.27
C GLU A 8 5.62 -8.89 -4.94
N THR A 9 6.92 -8.67 -5.12
CA THR A 9 7.42 -7.38 -5.65
C THR A 9 6.96 -7.11 -7.09
N GLU A 10 6.70 -8.17 -7.86
CA GLU A 10 6.46 -8.05 -9.30
C GLU A 10 5.05 -7.55 -9.65
N ASN A 11 4.09 -7.72 -8.73
CA ASN A 11 2.71 -7.27 -8.90
C ASN A 11 2.20 -6.49 -7.67
N LEU A 12 3.11 -5.90 -6.88
CA LEU A 12 2.81 -5.19 -5.65
C LEU A 12 1.74 -4.09 -5.86
N LYS A 13 1.77 -3.42 -7.01
CA LYS A 13 0.79 -2.38 -7.35
C LYS A 13 -0.62 -2.95 -7.46
N GLU A 14 -0.78 -4.05 -8.18
CA GLU A 14 -2.05 -4.73 -8.37
C GLU A 14 -2.56 -5.31 -7.06
N GLN A 15 -1.66 -5.85 -6.22
CA GLN A 15 -1.97 -6.34 -4.88
C GLN A 15 -2.50 -5.21 -3.98
N ILE A 16 -1.81 -4.06 -3.90
CA ILE A 16 -2.29 -2.90 -3.12
C ILE A 16 -3.65 -2.41 -3.65
N LYS A 17 -3.83 -2.35 -4.98
CA LYS A 17 -5.10 -1.95 -5.58
C LYS A 17 -6.24 -2.91 -5.20
N TYR A 18 -5.98 -4.21 -5.21
CA TYR A 18 -6.93 -5.23 -4.80
C TYR A 18 -7.32 -5.07 -3.32
N LEU A 19 -6.34 -4.93 -2.42
CA LEU A 19 -6.58 -4.72 -0.99
C LEU A 19 -7.38 -3.45 -0.72
N SER A 20 -7.07 -2.36 -1.43
CA SER A 20 -7.83 -1.10 -1.36
C SER A 20 -9.29 -1.29 -1.77
N ALA A 21 -9.53 -2.03 -2.85
CA ALA A 21 -10.87 -2.31 -3.35
C ALA A 21 -11.67 -3.19 -2.37
N LEU A 22 -11.04 -4.14 -1.68
CA LEU A 22 -11.69 -4.92 -0.61
C LEU A 22 -12.18 -4.04 0.54
N GLN A 23 -11.47 -2.95 0.84
CA GLN A 23 -11.92 -1.95 1.82
C GLN A 23 -12.91 -0.92 1.25
N GLY A 24 -13.28 -1.02 -0.03
CA GLY A 24 -14.20 -0.07 -0.67
C GLY A 24 -13.60 1.30 -0.95
N ILE A 25 -12.26 1.45 -0.93
CA ILE A 25 -11.58 2.73 -1.20
C ILE A 25 -10.79 2.69 -2.50
N THR A 26 -10.71 3.84 -3.18
CA THR A 26 -9.90 3.98 -4.38
C THR A 26 -8.42 4.21 -4.03
N MET A 27 -7.50 3.96 -4.98
CA MET A 27 -6.08 4.29 -4.81
C MET A 27 -5.85 5.78 -4.49
N SER A 28 -6.68 6.67 -5.05
CA SER A 28 -6.64 8.10 -4.74
C SER A 28 -7.01 8.35 -3.29
N LYS A 29 -8.14 7.80 -2.84
CA LYS A 29 -8.60 7.94 -1.45
C LYS A 29 -7.61 7.34 -0.46
N LEU A 30 -7.07 6.15 -0.74
CA LEU A 30 -6.01 5.54 0.05
C LEU A 30 -4.80 6.49 0.19
N LYS A 31 -4.36 7.09 -0.92
CA LYS A 31 -3.22 8.01 -0.86
C LYS A 31 -3.53 9.28 -0.06
N ASP A 32 -4.74 9.81 -0.19
CA ASP A 32 -5.18 10.97 0.58
C ASP A 32 -5.21 10.66 2.08
N GLU A 33 -5.65 9.46 2.47
CA GLU A 33 -5.63 8.99 3.86
C GLU A 33 -4.21 8.81 4.40
N VAL A 34 -3.30 8.21 3.63
CA VAL A 34 -1.87 8.14 3.99
C VAL A 34 -1.30 9.55 4.20
N ASN A 35 -1.59 10.47 3.27
CA ASN A 35 -1.14 11.85 3.38
C ASN A 35 -1.66 12.54 4.65
N SER A 36 -2.95 12.33 4.96
CA SER A 36 -3.58 12.91 6.15
C SER A 36 -3.03 12.32 7.45
N LYS A 37 -2.83 10.99 7.53
CA LYS A 37 -2.37 10.32 8.77
C LYS A 37 -0.89 10.55 9.05
N PHE A 38 -0.06 10.61 8.01
CA PHE A 38 1.40 10.70 8.12
C PHE A 38 1.96 12.08 7.75
N ASN A 39 1.11 13.11 7.63
CA ASN A 39 1.45 14.50 7.29
C ASN A 39 2.34 14.61 6.03
N LYS A 40 1.90 13.97 4.94
CA LYS A 40 2.59 13.97 3.63
C LYS A 40 1.77 14.71 2.57
N THR A 41 2.42 15.11 1.49
CA THR A 41 1.80 15.88 0.38
C THR A 41 2.04 15.25 -1.00
N ASP A 42 2.39 13.96 -1.04
CA ASP A 42 2.70 13.26 -2.28
C ASP A 42 1.44 12.93 -3.10
N SER A 43 1.54 12.97 -4.44
CA SER A 43 0.41 12.63 -5.32
C SER A 43 0.23 11.13 -5.55
N VAL A 44 -0.99 10.71 -5.95
CA VAL A 44 -1.25 9.34 -6.41
C VAL A 44 -0.36 8.95 -7.59
N ARG A 45 -0.02 9.91 -8.46
CA ARG A 45 0.88 9.70 -9.60
C ARG A 45 2.29 9.36 -9.11
N ASN A 46 2.78 10.00 -8.04
CA ASN A 46 4.07 9.67 -7.44
C ASN A 46 4.07 8.23 -6.90
N LEU A 47 3.02 7.84 -6.16
CA LEU A 47 2.85 6.47 -5.68
C LEU A 47 2.86 5.45 -6.84
N GLY A 48 2.07 5.71 -7.90
CA GLY A 48 2.02 4.84 -9.08
C GLY A 48 3.36 4.73 -9.81
N ASN A 49 4.14 5.81 -9.88
CA ASN A 49 5.49 5.82 -10.46
C ASN A 49 6.48 5.00 -9.62
N LYS A 50 6.45 5.16 -8.29
CA LYS A 50 7.33 4.42 -7.36
C LYS A 50 7.07 2.92 -7.43
N LEU A 51 5.80 2.52 -7.45
CA LEU A 51 5.41 1.12 -7.58
C LEU A 51 5.84 0.53 -8.93
N ARG A 52 5.61 1.25 -10.04
CA ARG A 52 6.02 0.80 -11.38
C ARG A 52 7.54 0.68 -11.52
N ASN A 53 8.28 1.64 -11.00
CA ASN A 53 9.74 1.71 -11.14
C ASN A 53 10.49 0.94 -10.04
N LYS A 54 9.79 0.23 -9.14
CA LYS A 54 10.36 -0.51 -8.00
C LYS A 54 11.24 0.37 -7.09
N THR A 55 10.92 1.66 -6.98
CA THR A 55 11.58 2.60 -6.07
C THR A 55 10.78 2.89 -4.80
N PHE A 56 9.75 2.09 -4.56
CA PHE A 56 8.86 2.16 -3.41
C PHE A 56 9.56 1.68 -2.13
N ARG A 57 9.52 2.50 -1.07
CA ARG A 57 10.20 2.20 0.20
C ARG A 57 9.34 1.34 1.11
N VAL A 58 9.97 0.52 1.96
CA VAL A 58 9.27 -0.30 2.96
C VAL A 58 8.47 0.55 3.96
N SER A 59 8.96 1.74 4.32
CA SER A 59 8.19 2.66 5.18
C SER A 59 6.88 3.12 4.52
N GLU A 60 6.91 3.37 3.22
CA GLU A 60 5.69 3.72 2.46
C GLU A 60 4.74 2.53 2.36
N LEU A 61 5.26 1.31 2.27
CA LEU A 61 4.46 0.09 2.34
C LEU A 61 3.75 -0.02 3.69
N ALA A 62 4.50 0.15 4.79
CA ALA A 62 3.96 0.06 6.14
C ALA A 62 2.83 1.06 6.38
N GLU A 63 2.98 2.30 5.91
CA GLU A 63 1.95 3.34 6.00
C GLU A 63 0.68 2.98 5.21
N ILE A 64 0.83 2.45 3.99
CA ILE A 64 -0.33 1.99 3.20
C ILE A 64 -1.03 0.85 3.91
N LEU A 65 -0.28 -0.15 4.39
CA LEU A 65 -0.85 -1.30 5.06
C LEU A 65 -1.56 -0.92 6.37
N ASP A 66 -1.03 0.05 7.11
CA ASP A 66 -1.67 0.58 8.30
C ASP A 66 -3.01 1.27 8.01
N ILE A 67 -3.15 1.99 6.89
CA ILE A 67 -4.47 2.47 6.44
C ILE A 67 -5.39 1.30 6.06
N LEU A 68 -4.83 0.28 5.40
CA LEU A 68 -5.56 -0.92 4.99
C LEU A 68 -5.79 -1.92 6.15
N GLY A 69 -5.44 -1.59 7.39
CA GLY A 69 -5.63 -2.47 8.55
C GLY A 69 -4.77 -3.75 8.53
N TYR A 70 -3.63 -3.73 7.85
CA TYR A 70 -2.66 -4.83 7.79
C TYR A 70 -1.33 -4.42 8.44
N GLU A 71 -0.55 -5.43 8.81
CA GLU A 71 0.82 -5.26 9.33
C GLU A 71 1.83 -6.09 8.51
N ILE A 72 3.12 -5.72 8.59
CA ILE A 72 4.20 -6.47 7.94
C ILE A 72 4.72 -7.53 8.89
N ILE A 73 4.55 -8.80 8.53
CA ILE A 73 5.03 -9.95 9.30
C ILE A 73 6.17 -10.65 8.55
N LEU A 74 7.25 -10.96 9.26
CA LEU A 74 8.33 -11.81 8.74
C LEU A 74 8.06 -13.28 9.07
N ARG A 75 8.14 -14.15 8.06
CA ARG A 75 8.01 -15.60 8.21
C ARG A 75 9.21 -16.31 7.62
N LYS A 76 9.65 -17.36 8.29
CA LYS A 76 10.66 -18.26 7.75
C LYS A 76 10.06 -19.04 6.56
N LYS A 77 10.85 -19.20 5.50
CA LYS A 77 10.50 -20.06 4.36
C LYS A 77 10.58 -21.54 4.74
#